data_AF-A0AAJ8WB24-F1
#
_entry.id   AF-A0AAJ8WB24-F1
#
_cell.length_a   1.000
_cell.length_b   1.000
_cell.length_c   1.000
_cell.angle_alpha   90.00
_cell.angle_beta   90.00
_cell.angle_gamma   90.00
#
_symmetry.space_group_name_H-M   'P 1'
#
loop_
_entity.id
_entity.type
_entity.pdbx_description
1 polymer ?
#
loop_
_entity_poly.entity_id
_entity_poly.type
_entity_poly.pdbx_seq_one_letter_code
_entity_poly.pdbx_strand_id
1 'polypeptide(L)' 'MKTSIYQLKWGTFNLIEGDFISQYAALYGEWSDVEVQFFLENLNSSSNVIEVGSNIGMHAVPIAKTISGNYFVLNLKE' A
#
# COMPACT_ATOMS: atom_id res chain seq x y z
N MET A 1 6.05 -2.13 -19.31
CA MET A 1 6.50 -2.34 -17.92
C MET A 1 6.12 -3.76 -17.55
N LYS A 2 7.06 -4.60 -17.10
CA LYS A 2 6.78 -5.98 -16.73
C LYS A 2 6.45 -6.05 -15.24
N THR A 3 5.46 -6.85 -14.87
CA THR A 3 5.02 -6.99 -13.49
C THR A 3 4.87 -8.47 -13.12
N SER A 4 4.81 -8.77 -11.83
CA SER A 4 4.61 -10.13 -11.31
C SER A 4 3.86 -10.10 -9.99
N ILE A 5 3.05 -11.13 -9.74
CA ILE A 5 2.21 -11.23 -8.56
C ILE A 5 2.97 -11.88 -7.41
N TYR A 6 2.96 -11.24 -6.24
CA TYR A 6 3.57 -11.74 -5.02
C TYR A 6 2.55 -11.75 -3.88
N GLN A 7 2.61 -12.80 -3.05
CA GLN A 7 1.93 -12.80 -1.76
C GLN A 7 2.87 -12.19 -0.72
N LEU A 8 2.51 -11.00 -0.24
CA LEU A 8 3.24 -10.23 0.76
C LEU A 8 2.48 -10.22 2.09
N LYS A 9 3.06 -9.60 3.13
CA LYS A 9 2.49 -9.52 4.48
C LYS A 9 1.05 -9.02 4.49
N TRP A 10 0.78 -7.93 3.77
CA TRP A 10 -0.52 -7.25 3.78
C TRP A 10 -1.48 -7.73 2.70
N GLY A 11 -1.08 -8.67 1.83
CA GLY A 11 -1.94 -9.17 0.76
C GLY A 11 -1.18 -9.52 -0.51
N THR A 12 -1.94 -9.66 -1.59
CA THR A 12 -1.40 -9.95 -2.91
C THR A 12 -1.11 -8.64 -3.65
N PHE A 13 0.12 -8.47 -4.15
CA PHE A 13 0.56 -7.26 -4.84
C PHE A 13 1.09 -7.58 -6.24
N ASN A 14 0.87 -6.67 -7.18
CA ASN A 14 1.45 -6.72 -8.52
C ASN A 14 2.71 -5.84 -8.55
N LEU A 15 3.86 -6.46 -8.33
CA LEU A 15 5.15 -5.77 -8.23
C LEU A 15 5.71 -5.46 -9.61
N ILE A 16 6.38 -4.31 -9.73
CA ILE A 16 6.95 -3.80 -10.97
C ILE A 16 8.42 -4.23 -11.08
N GLU A 17 8.80 -4.86 -12.19
CA GLU A 17 10.18 -5.26 -12.42
C GLU A 17 11.08 -4.03 -12.61
N GLY A 18 12.19 -3.99 -11.86
CA GLY A 18 13.13 -2.87 -11.86
C GLY A 18 12.74 -1.68 -10.97
N ASP A 19 11.53 -1.68 -10.40
CA ASP A 19 11.12 -0.68 -9.41
C ASP A 19 11.81 -0.94 -8.06
N PHE A 20 12.24 0.14 -7.40
CA PHE A 20 12.97 0.09 -6.14
C PHE A 20 12.09 -0.46 -5.02
N ILE A 21 10.86 0.04 -4.89
CA ILE A 21 9.91 -0.38 -3.85
C ILE A 21 9.58 -1.87 -4.01
N SER A 22 9.31 -2.28 -5.26
CA SER A 22 8.99 -3.65 -5.63
C SER A 22 10.11 -4.64 -5.30
N GLN A 23 11.38 -4.26 -5.47
CA GLN A 23 12.51 -5.12 -5.12
C GLN A 23 12.58 -5.42 -3.62
N TYR A 24 12.42 -4.38 -2.80
CA TYR A 24 12.42 -4.55 -1.34
C TYR A 24 11.18 -5.28 -0.83
N ALA A 25 10.01 -4.98 -1.41
CA ALA A 25 8.78 -5.68 -1.10
C ALA A 25 8.87 -7.19 -1.40
N ALA A 26 9.46 -7.55 -2.55
CA ALA A 26 9.69 -8.96 -2.90
C ALA A 26 10.70 -9.64 -1.97
N LEU A 27 11.75 -8.92 -1.53
CA LEU A 27 12.81 -9.48 -0.69
C LEU A 27 12.37 -9.68 0.77
N TYR A 28 11.68 -8.69 1.35
CA TYR A 28 11.33 -8.68 2.78
C TYR A 28 9.87 -9.02 3.05
N GLY A 29 9.04 -9.13 2.02
CA GLY A 29 7.61 -9.37 2.18
C GLY A 29 6.79 -8.12 2.53
N GLU A 30 7.42 -6.94 2.60
CA GLU A 30 6.81 -5.66 2.95
C GLU A 30 7.68 -4.49 2.47
N TRP A 31 7.09 -3.30 2.42
CA TRP A 31 7.81 -2.03 2.22
C TRP A 31 7.31 -1.03 3.25
N SER A 32 8.24 -0.33 3.92
CA SER A 32 7.96 0.75 4.86
C SER A 32 6.92 0.38 5.94
N ASP A 33 7.03 -0.81 6.53
CA ASP A 33 6.02 -1.28 7.49
C ASP A 33 5.90 -0.38 8.73
N VAL A 34 6.96 0.34 9.09
CA VAL A 34 6.92 1.37 10.14
C VAL A 34 5.96 2.51 9.76
N GLU A 35 5.95 2.97 8.52
CA GLU A 35 4.98 3.97 8.05
C GLU A 35 3.56 3.39 8.02
N VAL A 36 3.40 2.12 7.64
CA VAL A 36 2.12 1.42 7.75
C VAL A 36 1.62 1.45 9.19
N GLN A 37 2.42 1.02 10.16
CA GLN A 37 2.03 1.04 11.58
C GLN A 37 1.67 2.46 12.04
N PHE A 38 2.45 3.47 11.66
CA PHE A 38 2.15 4.85 11.97
C PHE A 38 0.75 5.26 11.48
N PHE A 39 0.37 4.92 10.24
CA PHE A 39 -0.98 5.21 9.75
C PHE A 39 -2.04 4.42 10.51
N LEU A 40 -1.81 3.12 10.77
CA LEU A 40 -2.78 2.27 11.46
C LEU A 40 -3.03 2.71 12.91
N GLU A 41 -2.03 3.26 13.59
CA GLU A 41 -2.14 3.76 14.97
C GLU A 41 -2.81 5.15 15.05
N ASN A 42 -2.69 5.97 14.00
CA ASN A 42 -3.18 7.35 14.02
C ASN A 42 -4.54 7.53 13.31
N LEU A 43 -4.94 6.59 12.46
CA LEU A 43 -6.25 6.64 11.80
C LEU A 43 -7.33 6.00 12.68
N ASN A 44 -8.45 6.70 12.84
CA ASN A 44 -9.65 6.10 13.42
C ASN A 44 -10.30 5.17 12.38
N SER A 45 -10.75 3.99 12.79
CA SER A 45 -11.39 3.02 11.88
C SER A 45 -12.60 3.60 11.13
N SER A 46 -13.33 4.56 11.70
CA SER A 46 -14.47 5.21 11.06
C SER A 46 -14.10 6.39 10.14
N SER A 47 -12.80 6.67 9.95
CA SER A 47 -12.36 7.78 9.10
C SER A 47 -12.70 7.54 7.63
N ASN A 48 -13.01 8.63 6.91
CA ASN A 48 -12.93 8.62 5.46
C ASN A 48 -11.50 9.00 5.06
N VAL A 49 -10.84 8.15 4.28
CA VAL A 49 -9.43 8.33 3.91
C VAL A 49 -9.35 8.59 2.41
N ILE A 50 -8.56 9.60 2.05
CA ILE A 50 -8.17 9.88 0.67
C ILE A 50 -6.65 9.77 0.62
N GLU A 51 -6.15 8.78 -0.10
CA GLU A 51 -4.72 8.65 -0.40
C GLU A 51 -4.44 9.21 -1.79
N VAL A 52 -3.49 10.14 -1.88
CA VAL A 52 -3.08 10.76 -3.14
C VAL A 52 -1.69 10.24 -3.50
N GLY A 53 -1.56 9.60 -4.66
CA GLY A 53 -0.29 9.04 -5.14
C GLY A 53 0.11 7.71 -4.46
N SER A 54 -0.80 6.73 -4.46
CA SER A 54 -0.60 5.43 -3.80
C SER A 54 0.46 4.52 -4.43
N ASN A 55 0.93 4.86 -5.65
CA ASN A 55 1.89 4.05 -6.41
C ASN A 55 1.38 2.58 -6.55
N ILE A 56 2.12 1.57 -6.06
CA ILE A 56 1.73 0.15 -6.09
C ILE A 56 0.85 -0.28 -4.90
N GLY A 57 0.42 0.66 -4.05
CA GLY A 57 -0.57 0.42 -2.99
C GLY A 57 -0.02 -0.17 -1.69
N MET A 58 1.29 -0.06 -1.43
CA MET A 58 1.92 -0.64 -0.24
C MET A 58 1.32 -0.13 1.08
N HIS A 59 0.81 1.10 1.11
CA HIS A 59 0.08 1.66 2.25
C HIS A 59 -1.45 1.55 2.07
N ALA A 60 -1.95 1.67 0.83
CA ALA A 60 -3.38 1.54 0.53
C ALA A 60 -4.00 0.26 1.08
N VAL A 61 -3.39 -0.89 0.77
CA VAL A 61 -3.96 -2.18 1.14
C VAL A 61 -4.07 -2.38 2.66
N PRO A 62 -3.03 -2.16 3.48
CA PRO A 62 -3.17 -2.27 4.92
C PRO A 62 -4.16 -1.26 5.52
N ILE A 63 -4.16 -0.01 5.06
CA ILE A 63 -5.09 1.00 5.59
C ILE A 63 -6.53 0.65 5.21
N ALA A 64 -6.81 0.28 3.95
CA ALA A 64 -8.14 -0.10 3.51
C ALA A 64 -8.69 -1.33 4.25
N LYS A 65 -7.82 -2.23 4.76
CA LYS A 65 -8.24 -3.38 5.57
C LYS A 65 -8.63 -3.03 7.01
N THR A 66 -8.22 -1.88 7.52
CA THR A 66 -8.44 -1.47 8.92
C THR A 66 -9.52 -0.40 9.07
N ILE A 67 -9.81 0.33 8.00
CA ILE A 67 -10.87 1.33 7.93
C ILE A 67 -12.22 0.64 7.64
N SER A 68 -13.25 1.00 8.41
CA SER A 68 -14.66 0.66 8.15
C SER A 68 -15.41 1.79 7.42
N GLY A 69 -14.84 3.00 7.40
CA GLY A 69 -15.29 4.12 6.56
C GLY A 69 -14.91 3.95 5.08
N ASN A 70 -15.02 5.04 4.31
CA ASN A 70 -14.65 4.99 2.90
C ASN A 70 -13.14 5.18 2.69
N TYR A 71 -12.55 4.44 1.76
CA TYR A 71 -11.15 4.58 1.35
C TYR A 71 -11.07 4.87 -0.15
N PHE A 72 -10.50 6.03 -0.51
CA PHE A 72 -10.35 6.45 -1.90
C PHE A 72 -8.87 6.64 -2.25
N VAL A 73 -8.47 6.12 -3.41
CA VAL A 73 -7.14 6.37 -3.99
C VAL A 73 -7.28 7.32 -5.17
N LEU A 74 -6.57 8.44 -5.11
CA LEU A 74 -6.46 9.44 -6.17
C LEU A 74 -5.07 9.33 -6.82
N ASN A 75 -5.03 8.72 -8.01
CA ASN A 75 -3.85 8.69 -8.85
C ASN A 75 -3.82 9.93 -9.73
N LEU A 76 -2.91 10.85 -9.44
CA LEU A 76 -2.68 12.02 -10.27
C LEU A 76 -1.89 11.60 -11.52
N LYS A 77 -2.40 11.95 -12.70
CA LYS A 77 -1.60 11.85 -13.92
C LYS A 77 -0.64 13.04 -13.93
N GLU A 78 0.64 12.76 -14.09
CA GLU A 78 1.62 13.75 -14.55
C GLU A 78 1.29 14.21 -15.98
#